data_AF-A0A9X8VIE1-F1
#
_entry.id   AF-A0A9X8VIE1-F1
#
_cell.length_a   1.000
_cell.length_b   1.000
_cell.length_c   1.000
_cell.angle_alpha   90.00
_cell.angle_beta   90.00
_cell.angle_gamma   90.00
#
_symmetry.space_group_name_H-M   'P 1'
#
loop_
_entity.id
_entity.type
_entity.pdbx_description
1 polymer ?
#
loop_
_entity_poly.entity_id
_entity_poly.type
_entity_poly.pdbx_seq_one_letter_code
_entity_poly.pdbx_strand_id
1 'polypeptide(L)' 'MESSFAPIEQMLNFRATRQKDFPYQEILLTRLCMHMQGKLLENRNKMLKAQGINETLFMALITLDAQESHSIQPSEL' A
#
# COMPACT_ATOMS: atom_id res chain seq x y z
N MET A 1 -10.21 12.11 -17.21
CA MET A 1 -9.79 10.69 -17.21
C MET A 1 -11.01 9.91 -16.74
N GLU A 2 -11.70 9.18 -17.62
CA GLU A 2 -12.82 8.35 -17.17
C GLU A 2 -12.30 7.37 -16.11
N SER A 3 -12.99 7.30 -14.97
CA SER A 3 -12.56 6.47 -13.86
C SER A 3 -12.64 5.00 -14.28
N SER A 4 -11.49 4.30 -14.32
CA SER A 4 -11.44 2.86 -14.63
C SER A 4 -12.15 1.97 -13.61
N PHE A 5 -12.73 2.57 -12.57
CA PHE A 5 -13.46 1.91 -11.49
C PHE A 5 -14.90 1.56 -11.87
N ALA A 6 -15.62 2.45 -12.57
CA ALA A 6 -17.06 2.29 -12.80
C ALA A 6 -17.45 0.98 -13.55
N PRO A 7 -16.76 0.57 -14.63
CA PRO A 7 -17.10 -0.68 -15.32
C PRO A 7 -16.89 -1.92 -14.43
N ILE A 8 -15.91 -1.87 -13.53
CA ILE A 8 -15.57 -3.01 -12.68
C ILE A 8 -16.48 -3.07 -11.46
N GLU A 9 -16.86 -1.93 -10.89
CA GLU A 9 -17.89 -1.88 -9.84
C GLU A 9 -19.23 -2.43 -10.32
N GLN A 10 -19.64 -2.10 -11.56
CA GLN A 10 -20.84 -2.66 -12.18
C GLN A 10 -20.73 -4.19 -12.33
N MET A 11 -19.59 -4.69 -12.79
CA MET A 11 -19.37 -6.14 -12.91
C MET A 11 -19.37 -6.83 -11.53
N LEU A 12 -18.77 -6.23 -10.51
CA LEU A 12 -18.79 -6.77 -9.15
C LEU A 12 -20.20 -6.79 -8.57
N ASN A 13 -21.00 -5.76 -8.81
CA ASN A 13 -22.41 -5.70 -8.39
C ASN A 13 -23.22 -6.83 -9.03
N PHE A 14 -23.04 -7.07 -10.33
CA PHE A 14 -23.70 -8.17 -11.02
C PHE A 14 -23.30 -9.56 -10.48
N ARG A 15 -22.06 -9.72 -10.01
CA ARG A 15 -21.62 -10.99 -9.39
C ARG A 15 -22.22 -11.15 -7.99
N ALA A 16 -22.27 -10.08 -7.21
CA ALA A 16 -22.86 -10.07 -5.88
C ALA A 16 -24.35 -10.45 -5.90
N THR A 17 -25.09 -10.11 -6.96
CA THR A 17 -26.51 -10.50 -7.08
C THR A 17 -26.72 -11.97 -7.47
N ARG A 18 -25.71 -12.65 -8.04
CA ARG A 18 -25.83 -14.03 -8.54
C ARG A 18 -25.26 -15.09 -7.60
N GLN A 19 -24.38 -14.70 -6.68
CA GLN A 19 -23.70 -15.62 -5.78
C GLN A 19 -23.97 -15.24 -4.32
N LYS A 20 -24.58 -16.17 -3.58
CA LYS A 20 -24.68 -16.09 -2.13
C LYS A 20 -23.25 -16.16 -1.55
N ASP A 21 -22.93 -15.25 -0.63
CA ASP A 21 -21.62 -15.10 0.02
C ASP A 21 -20.48 -14.55 -0.87
N PHE A 22 -20.81 -13.74 -1.88
CA PHE A 22 -19.81 -13.02 -2.65
C PHE A 22 -19.11 -11.91 -1.83
N PRO A 23 -17.77 -11.91 -1.70
CA PRO A 23 -17.01 -10.95 -0.87
C PRO A 23 -16.82 -9.61 -1.59
N TYR A 24 -17.93 -8.90 -1.81
CA TYR A 24 -17.92 -7.66 -2.60
C TYR A 24 -17.02 -6.58 -1.98
N GLN A 25 -17.13 -6.37 -0.68
CA GLN A 25 -16.44 -5.29 0.04
C GLN A 25 -14.93 -5.53 0.07
N GLU A 26 -14.51 -6.77 0.30
CA GLU A 26 -13.12 -7.18 0.36
C GLU A 26 -12.43 -7.00 -1.00
N ILE A 27 -13.13 -7.36 -2.09
CA ILE A 27 -12.61 -7.19 -3.44
C ILE A 27 -12.47 -5.69 -3.77
N LEU A 28 -13.48 -4.89 -3.41
CA LEU A 28 -13.44 -3.44 -3.65
C LEU A 28 -12.29 -2.78 -2.88
N LEU A 29 -12.13 -3.13 -1.59
CA LEU A 29 -11.06 -2.62 -0.75
C LEU A 29 -9.69 -3.03 -1.29
N THR A 30 -9.51 -4.30 -1.66
CA THR A 30 -8.24 -4.81 -2.23
C THR A 30 -7.86 -4.03 -3.47
N ARG A 31 -8.82 -3.77 -4.36
CA ARG A 31 -8.60 -3.00 -5.58
C ARG A 31 -8.20 -1.56 -5.27
N LEU A 32 -8.87 -0.91 -4.33
CA LEU A 32 -8.53 0.45 -3.90
C LEU A 32 -7.10 0.49 -3.33
N CYS A 33 -6.75 -0.45 -2.46
CA CYS A 33 -5.41 -0.58 -1.90
C CYS A 33 -4.36 -0.73 -3.01
N MET A 34 -4.56 -1.62 -3.98
CA MET A 34 -3.64 -1.80 -5.11
C MET A 34 -3.47 -0.54 -5.95
N HIS A 35 -4.57 0.19 -6.21
CA HIS A 35 -4.51 1.44 -6.97
C HIS A 35 -3.77 2.56 -6.21
N MET A 36 -3.97 2.63 -4.90
CA MET A 36 -3.35 3.65 -4.06
C MET A 36 -1.89 3.34 -3.73
N GLN A 37 -1.53 2.06 -3.63
CA GLN A 37 -0.20 1.61 -3.22
C GLN A 37 0.91 2.24 -4.06
N GLY A 38 0.77 2.25 -5.40
CA GLY A 38 1.75 2.87 -6.29
C GLY A 38 1.93 4.36 -6.05
N LYS A 39 0.83 5.11 -5.87
CA LYS A 39 0.86 6.55 -5.62
C LYS A 39 1.49 6.88 -4.27
N LEU A 40 1.15 6.11 -3.24
CA LEU A 40 1.73 6.26 -1.91
C LEU A 40 3.23 5.95 -1.93
N LEU A 41 3.62 4.87 -2.61
CA LEU A 41 5.02 4.48 -2.79
C LEU A 41 5.81 5.58 -3.52
N GLU A 42 5.30 6.09 -4.64
CA GLU A 42 5.94 7.18 -5.38
C GLU A 42 6.08 8.45 -4.54
N ASN A 43 5.03 8.83 -3.81
CA ASN A 43 5.07 10.01 -2.96
C ASN A 43 6.12 9.87 -1.84
N ARG A 44 6.16 8.73 -1.16
CA ARG A 44 7.17 8.42 -0.15
C ARG A 44 8.58 8.47 -0.76
N ASN A 45 8.78 7.83 -1.91
CA ASN A 45 10.09 7.80 -2.57
C ASN A 45 10.55 9.21 -2.98
N LYS A 46 9.65 10.06 -3.48
CA LYS A 46 9.95 11.47 -3.77
C LYS A 46 10.36 12.24 -2.51
N MET A 47 9.61 12.07 -1.42
CA MET A 47 9.90 12.69 -0.12
C MET A 47 11.27 12.27 0.40
N LEU A 48 11.58 10.97 0.42
CA LEU A 48 12.86 10.45 0.89
C LEU A 48 14.03 10.93 0.02
N LYS A 49 13.86 10.90 -1.31
CA LYS A 49 14.88 11.38 -2.26
C LYS A 49 15.19 12.86 -2.06
N ALA A 50 14.19 13.69 -1.72
CA ALA A 50 14.40 15.10 -1.42
C ALA A 50 15.30 15.32 -0.18
N GLN A 51 15.36 14.34 0.73
CA GLN A 51 16.25 14.31 1.89
C GLN A 51 17.57 13.56 1.62
N GLY A 52 17.82 13.12 0.38
CA GLY A 52 19.03 12.39 0.01
C GLY A 52 19.09 10.94 0.48
N ILE A 53 18.00 10.37 0.96
CA ILE A 53 17.93 8.99 1.48
C ILE A 53 16.98 8.11 0.64
N ASN A 54 17.16 6.80 0.72
CA ASN A 54 16.29 5.82 0.07
C ASN A 54 15.40 5.10 1.11
N GLU A 55 14.46 4.28 0.64
CA GLU A 55 13.55 3.53 1.53
C GLU A 55 14.32 2.61 2.48
N THR A 56 15.30 1.86 2.01
CA THR A 56 16.06 0.92 2.83
C THR A 56 16.75 1.62 4.01
N LEU A 57 17.41 2.75 3.75
CA LEU A 57 18.05 3.55 4.78
C LEU A 57 17.02 4.16 5.72
N PHE A 58 15.91 4.68 5.20
CA PHE A 58 14.83 5.20 6.03
C PHE A 58 14.26 4.13 6.98
N MET A 59 13.98 2.93 6.47
CA MET A 59 13.50 1.82 7.29
C MET A 59 14.51 1.43 8.35
N ALA A 60 15.80 1.35 8.01
CA ALA A 60 16.85 1.07 8.98
C ALA A 60 16.91 2.13 10.09
N LEU A 61 16.81 3.42 9.74
CA LEU A 61 16.81 4.52 10.71
C LEU A 61 15.60 4.46 11.64
N ILE A 62 14.40 4.20 11.12
CA ILE A 62 13.17 4.06 11.93
C ILE A 62 13.27 2.83 12.85
N THR A 63 13.80 1.72 12.34
CA THR A 63 14.01 0.50 13.15
C THR A 63 15.00 0.76 14.28
N LEU A 64 16.09 1.48 14.03
CA LEU A 64 17.05 1.88 15.06
C LEU A 64 16.41 2.82 16.08
N ASP A 65 15.70 3.86 15.64
CA ASP A 65 15.02 4.84 16.50
C ASP A 65 13.97 4.20 17.43
N ALA A 66 13.31 3.13 16.98
CA ALA A 66 12.34 2.39 17.77
C ALA A 66 12.98 1.51 18.88
N GLN A 67 14.28 1.28 18.85
CA GLN A 67 15.00 0.51 19.87
C GLN A 67 15.54 1.44 20.96
N GLU A 68 15.37 1.08 22.24
CA GLU A 68 15.87 1.90 23.36
C GLU A 68 17.39 2.15 23.26
N SER A 69 18.15 1.16 22.81
CA SER A 69 19.60 1.26 22.64
C SER A 69 20.04 1.89 21.31
N HIS A 70 19.09 2.25 20.45
CA HIS A 70 19.33 2.81 19.10
C HIS A 70 20.27 1.95 18.25
N SER A 71 20.20 0.62 18.43
CA SER A 71 21.10 -0.35 17.83
C SER A 71 20.34 -1.61 17.45
N ILE A 72 20.73 -2.24 16.35
CA ILE A 72 20.20 -3.54 15.93
C ILE A 72 21.34 -4.42 15.43
N GLN A 73 21.26 -5.73 15.64
CA GLN A 73 22.23 -6.62 15.01
C GLN A 73 22.01 -6.62 13.50
N PRO A 74 23.06 -6.64 12.66
CA PRO A 74 22.91 -6.65 11.21
C PRO A 74 22.06 -7.82 10.68
N SER A 75 21.98 -8.93 11.42
CA SER A 75 21.15 -10.09 11.09
C SER A 75 19.65 -9.90 11.34
N GLU A 76 19.29 -8.90 12.13
CA GLU A 76 17.91 -8.57 12.50
C GLU A 76 17.34 -7.42 11.64
N LEU A 77 18.18 -6.84 10.76
CA LEU A 77 17.79 -5.86 9.75
C LEU A 77 17.32 -6.54 8.46
#